data_AF-A0AAN6MYC5-F1
#
_entry.id   AF-A0AAN6MYC5-F1
#
_cell.length_a   1.000
_cell.length_b   1.000
_cell.length_c   1.000
_cell.angle_alpha   90.00
_cell.angle_beta   90.00
_cell.angle_gamma   90.00
#
_symmetry.space_group_name_H-M   'P 1'
#
loop_
_entity.id
_entity.type
_entity.pdbx_description
1 polymer ?
#
loop_
_entity_poly.entity_id
_entity_poly.type
_entity_poly.pdbx_seq_one_letter_code
_entity_poly.pdbx_strand_id
1 'polypeptide(L)' 'MAAAFKSNVLLILLPGFNTLDMNGPYEIFRKSGSSNVFNVTVASECEITTSIEGVHVKVSTCWNRSKQ' A
#
# COMPACT_ATOMS: atom_id res chain seq x y z
N MET A 1 -18.29 19.48 -14.75
CA MET A 1 -17.92 18.06 -14.54
C MET A 1 -17.63 17.88 -13.07
N ALA A 2 -18.44 17.10 -12.34
CA ALA A 2 -18.18 16.82 -10.93
C ALA A 2 -16.95 15.90 -10.82
N ALA A 3 -16.04 16.19 -9.88
CA ALA A 3 -14.89 15.32 -9.64
C ALA A 3 -15.37 13.93 -9.22
N ALA A 4 -14.91 12.89 -9.91
CA ALA A 4 -15.23 11.52 -9.55
C ALA A 4 -14.69 11.22 -8.14
N PHE A 5 -15.58 10.88 -7.21
CA PHE A 5 -15.20 10.52 -5.85
C PHE A 5 -14.41 9.21 -5.87
N LYS A 6 -13.17 9.25 -5.41
CA LYS A 6 -12.31 8.06 -5.30
C LYS A 6 -12.39 7.49 -3.88
N SER A 7 -12.54 6.18 -3.77
CA SER A 7 -12.45 5.46 -2.51
C SER A 7 -10.99 5.37 -2.07
N ASN A 8 -10.70 5.69 -0.81
CA ASN A 8 -9.35 5.59 -0.26
C ASN A 8 -9.12 4.18 0.31
N VAL A 9 -8.00 3.56 -0.06
CA VAL A 9 -7.58 2.23 0.39
C VAL A 9 -6.22 2.34 1.06
N LEU A 10 -6.13 1.83 2.29
CA LEU A 10 -4.88 1.73 3.04
C LEU A 10 -4.41 0.27 3.07
N LEU A 11 -3.25 -0.02 2.48
CA LEU A 11 -2.55 -1.30 2.67
C LEU A 11 -1.45 -1.12 3.70
N ILE A 12 -1.47 -1.94 4.75
CA ILE A 12 -0.46 -1.90 5.81
C ILE A 12 0.49 -3.09 5.62
N LEU A 13 1.78 -2.80 5.48
CA LEU A 13 2.84 -3.79 5.43
C LEU A 13 3.57 -3.83 6.75
N LEU A 14 3.46 -4.96 7.45
CA LEU A 14 4.24 -5.23 8.65
C LEU A 14 5.57 -5.90 8.28
N PRO A 15 6.61 -5.78 9.12
CA PRO A 15 7.86 -6.51 8.91
C PRO A 15 7.62 -8.01 8.74
N GLY A 16 8.23 -8.62 7.71
CA GLY A 16 7.99 -10.03 7.41
C GLY A 16 6.61 -10.28 6.79
N PHE A 17 6.06 -9.33 6.03
CA PHE A 17 4.88 -9.59 5.21
C PHE A 17 5.19 -10.62 4.11
N ASN A 18 4.16 -11.36 3.69
CA ASN A 18 4.22 -12.23 2.51
C ASN A 18 3.93 -11.41 1.26
N THR A 19 4.78 -11.54 0.24
CA THR A 19 4.64 -10.74 -0.99
C THR A 19 3.38 -11.11 -1.78
N LEU A 20 2.92 -12.37 -1.71
CA LEU A 20 1.69 -12.81 -2.36
C LEU A 20 0.44 -12.15 -1.78
N ASP A 21 0.42 -11.94 -0.46
CA ASP A 21 -0.69 -11.27 0.23
C ASP A 21 -0.80 -9.79 -0.17
N MET A 22 0.32 -9.16 -0.52
CA MET A 22 0.33 -7.80 -1.05
C MET A 22 -0.09 -7.75 -2.53
N ASN A 23 0.45 -8.65 -3.35
CA ASN A 23 0.31 -8.57 -4.81
C ASN A 23 -1.14 -8.67 -5.27
N GLY A 24 -1.93 -9.62 -4.73
CA GLY A 24 -3.31 -9.82 -5.15
C GLY A 24 -4.19 -8.57 -4.98
N PRO A 25 -4.33 -8.04 -3.75
CA PRO A 25 -5.10 -6.81 -3.51
C PRO A 25 -4.53 -5.60 -4.26
N TYR A 26 -3.20 -5.45 -4.28
CA TYR A 26 -2.57 -4.30 -4.95
C TYR A 26 -2.86 -4.28 -6.45
N GLU A 27 -2.80 -5.44 -7.12
CA GLU A 27 -3.14 -5.56 -8.54
C GLU A 27 -4.60 -5.19 -8.80
N ILE A 28 -5.54 -5.67 -7.97
CA ILE A 28 -6.97 -5.38 -8.11
C ILE A 28 -7.24 -3.88 -8.03
N PHE A 29 -6.66 -3.19 -7.04
CA PHE A 29 -6.91 -1.76 -6.84
C PHE A 29 -6.21 -0.87 -7.88
N ARG A 30 -5.08 -1.33 -8.45
CA ARG A 30 -4.30 -0.57 -9.44
C ARG A 30 -4.56 -0.97 -10.89
N LYS A 31 -5.39 -1.99 -11.16
CA LYS A 31 -5.73 -2.47 -12.51
C LYS A 31 -6.29 -1.35 -13.41
N SER A 32 -6.00 -1.41 -14.71
CA SER A 32 -6.59 -0.50 -15.70
C SER A 32 -8.12 -0.70 -15.74
N GLY A 33 -8.84 0.28 -15.19
CA GLY A 33 -10.29 0.20 -14.95
C GLY A 33 -10.67 0.62 -13.53
N SER A 34 -9.83 0.28 -12.55
CA SER A 34 -10.02 0.62 -11.13
C SER A 34 -9.14 1.77 -10.65
N SER A 35 -8.12 2.16 -11.43
CA SER A 35 -7.17 3.25 -11.11
C SER A 35 -7.82 4.63 -10.93
N ASN A 36 -9.00 4.84 -11.53
CA ASN A 36 -9.80 6.05 -11.34
C ASN A 36 -10.85 5.93 -10.23
N VAL A 37 -10.98 4.74 -9.63
CA VAL A 37 -11.94 4.43 -8.56
C VAL A 37 -11.27 4.46 -7.20
N PHE A 38 -10.03 3.97 -7.11
CA PHE A 38 -9.30 3.87 -5.83
C PHE A 38 -8.08 4.78 -5.77
N ASN A 39 -7.88 5.37 -4.60
CA ASN A 39 -6.61 5.98 -4.20
C ASN A 39 -5.94 5.05 -3.18
N VAL A 40 -4.84 4.42 -3.58
CA VAL A 40 -4.18 3.39 -2.77
C VAL A 40 -2.95 3.98 -2.09
N THR A 41 -2.92 3.93 -0.77
CA THR A 41 -1.78 4.27 0.07
C THR A 41 -1.21 3.00 0.68
N VAL A 42 0.09 2.77 0.45
CA VAL A 42 0.82 1.69 1.14
C VAL A 42 1.54 2.31 2.33
N ALA A 43 1.32 1.76 3.52
CA ALA A 43 1.91 2.23 4.77
C ALA A 43 2.72 1.14 5.46
N SER A 44 3.80 1.53 6.14
CA SER A 44 4.57 0.65 7.03
C SER A 44 5.18 1.46 8.17
N GLU A 45 5.83 0.78 9.11
CA GLU A 45 6.61 1.39 10.19
C GLU A 45 7.88 2.08 9.67
N CYS A 46 8.42 1.61 8.54
CA CYS A 46 9.62 2.13 7.92
C CYS A 46 9.33 2.59 6.49
N GLU A 47 10.14 3.52 5.96
CA GLU A 47 10.04 3.95 4.55
C GLU A 47 10.31 2.80 3.56
N ILE A 48 11.16 1.85 3.96
CA ILE A 48 11.44 0.62 3.24
C ILE A 48 11.11 -0.53 4.20
N THR A 49 10.28 -1.47 3.74
CA THR A 49 9.96 -2.70 4.45
C THR A 49 10.45 -3.91 3.68
N THR A 50 10.79 -4.98 4.38
CA THR A 50 11.32 -6.22 3.80
C THR A 50 10.34 -7.36 4.01
N SER A 51 10.04 -8.07 2.94
CA SER A 51 9.18 -9.25 2.96
C SER A 51 9.90 -10.48 3.50
N ILE A 52 9.17 -11.56 3.79
CA ILE A 52 9.79 -12.85 4.16
C ILE A 52 10.67 -13.44 3.06
N GLU A 53 10.37 -13.11 1.80
CA GLU A 53 11.14 -13.54 0.62
C GLU A 53 12.38 -12.65 0.37
N GLY A 54 12.63 -11.64 1.21
CA GLY A 54 13.75 -10.72 1.07
C GLY A 54 13.51 -9.59 0.08
N VAL A 55 12.26 -9.35 -0.34
CA VAL A 55 11.91 -8.25 -1.26
C VAL A 55 11.82 -6.94 -0.47
N HIS A 56 12.49 -5.90 -0.96
CA HIS A 56 12.42 -4.56 -0.39
C HIS A 56 11.35 -3.72 -1.10
N VAL A 57 10.38 -3.23 -0.34
CA VAL A 57 9.29 -2.39 -0.84
C VAL A 57 9.39 -1.00 -0.22
N LYS A 58 9.44 0.03 -1.07
CA LYS A 58 9.30 1.42 -0.66
C LYS A 58 7.81 1.76 -0.48
N VAL A 59 7.43 2.19 0.71
CA VAL A 59 6.02 2.51 1.02
C VAL A 59 5.68 3.96 0.68
N SER A 60 4.39 4.25 0.55
CA SER A 60 3.90 5.61 0.28
C SER A 60 3.95 6.50 1.52
N THR A 61 3.74 5.93 2.70
CA THR A 61 3.82 6.64 3.97
C THR A 61 4.40 5.76 5.06
N CYS A 62 5.19 6.36 5.94
CA CYS A 62 5.77 5.71 7.10
C CYS A 62 5.05 6.23 8.35
N TRP A 63 4.55 5.35 9.22
CA TRP A 63 4.04 5.74 10.53
C TRP A 63 5.14 5.52 11.55
N ASN A 64 5.69 6.62 12.05
CA ASN A 64 6.81 6.61 12.97
C ASN A 64 6.28 6.72 14.41
N ARG A 65 6.45 5.67 15.24
CA ARG A 65 6.00 5.66 16.65
C ARG A 65 6.77 6.63 17.57
N SER A 66 7.84 7.26 17.07
CA SER A 66 8.74 8.14 17.85
C SER A 66 8.22 9.55 18.16
N LYS A 67 6.96 9.87 17.83
CA LYS A 67 6.33 11.19 18.08
C LYS A 67 5.06 11.15 18.94
N GLN A 68 4.93 10.17 19.84
CA GLN A 68 3.91 10.18 20.89
C GLN A 68 4.55 10.31 22.27
#